data_AF-A0A2E4C1D8-F1
#
_entry.id   AF-A0A2E4C1D8-F1
#
_cell.length_a   1.000
_cell.length_b   1.000
_cell.length_c   1.000
_cell.angle_alpha   90.00
_cell.angle_beta   90.00
_cell.angle_gamma   90.00
#
_symmetry.space_group_name_H-M   'P 1'
#
loop_
_entity.id
_entity.type
_entity.pdbx_description
1 polymer ?
#
loop_
_entity_poly.entity_id
_entity_poly.type
_entity_poly.pdbx_seq_one_letter_code
_entity_poly.pdbx_strand_id
1 'polypeptide(L)'
;MLVSGCSWDLSLPECRSLKDKRRVVKSLKDRIRERFNVSVAETAYQDVWTRAQLSVALVTTDGASPDSVISKLDRFIEGEHRVVILSVDKVRY
;
A
#
# COMPACT_ATOMS: atom_id res chain seq x y z
N MET A 1 19.56 2.34 12.66
CA MET A 1 18.12 2.59 12.42
C MET A 1 17.96 2.98 10.97
N LEU A 2 17.17 2.24 10.21
CA LEU A 2 16.89 2.53 8.80
C LEU A 2 15.42 2.88 8.64
N VAL A 3 15.14 3.99 7.93
CA VAL A 3 13.78 4.40 7.56
C VAL A 3 13.60 4.11 6.08
N SER A 4 12.48 3.50 5.72
CA SER A 4 12.19 3.17 4.32
C SER A 4 10.73 3.36 4.02
N GLY A 5 10.43 3.67 2.77
CA GLY A 5 9.07 3.82 2.28
C GLY A 5 8.88 3.16 0.91
N CYS A 6 7.63 2.86 0.60
CA CYS A 6 7.23 2.31 -0.69
C CYS A 6 5.83 2.82 -1.02
N SER A 7 5.58 3.11 -2.29
CA SER A 7 4.30 3.56 -2.80
C SER A 7 3.86 2.65 -3.94
N TRP A 8 2.58 2.29 -3.94
CA TRP A 8 1.93 1.53 -5.00
C TRP A 8 0.85 2.39 -5.64
N ASP A 9 0.96 2.61 -6.94
CA ASP A 9 -0.14 3.13 -7.75
C ASP A 9 -1.06 1.97 -8.11
N LEU A 10 -2.34 2.12 -7.80
CA LEU A 10 -3.35 1.09 -7.89
C LEU A 10 -4.49 1.53 -8.82
N SER A 11 -4.96 0.59 -9.64
CA SER A 11 -6.24 0.65 -10.34
C SER A 11 -7.29 -0.12 -9.55
N LEU A 12 -8.51 0.40 -9.47
CA LEU A 12 -9.67 -0.20 -8.79
C LEU A 12 -10.81 -0.34 -9.80
N PRO A 13 -10.74 -1.31 -10.74
CA PRO A 13 -11.65 -1.39 -11.89
C PRO A 13 -13.11 -1.66 -11.49
N GLU A 14 -13.33 -2.31 -10.36
CA GLU A 14 -14.67 -2.67 -9.88
C GLU A 14 -15.37 -1.55 -9.09
N CYS A 15 -14.64 -0.49 -8.70
CA CYS A 15 -15.21 0.60 -7.92
C CYS A 15 -16.08 1.52 -8.79
N ARG A 16 -17.32 1.80 -8.35
CA ARG A 16 -18.29 2.64 -9.07
C ARG A 16 -18.61 3.95 -8.37
N SER A 17 -17.95 4.24 -7.25
CA SER A 17 -18.12 5.47 -6.49
C SER A 17 -16.94 5.71 -5.54
N LEU A 18 -16.80 6.95 -5.05
CA LEU A 18 -15.83 7.27 -3.99
C LEU A 18 -16.09 6.47 -2.71
N LYS A 19 -17.35 6.13 -2.42
CA LYS A 19 -17.72 5.33 -1.24
C LYS A 19 -17.18 3.90 -1.37
N ASP A 20 -17.30 3.30 -2.56
CA ASP A 20 -16.79 1.94 -2.82
C ASP A 20 -15.27 1.91 -2.68
N LYS A 21 -14.58 2.86 -3.33
CA LYS A 21 -13.13 3.01 -3.19
C LYS A 21 -12.73 3.13 -1.71
N ARG A 22 -13.36 4.02 -0.95
CA ARG A 22 -13.06 4.20 0.49
C ARG A 22 -13.21 2.90 1.26
N ARG A 23 -14.20 2.06 0.93
CA ARG A 23 -14.36 0.74 1.55
C ARG A 23 -13.23 -0.23 1.21
N VAL A 24 -12.83 -0.31 -0.06
CA VAL A 24 -11.73 -1.18 -0.52
C VAL A 24 -10.41 -0.72 0.07
N VAL A 25 -10.06 0.56 -0.08
CA VAL A 25 -8.81 1.14 0.42
C VAL A 25 -8.73 1.05 1.94
N LYS A 26 -9.82 1.32 2.67
CA LYS A 26 -9.85 1.14 4.13
C LYS A 26 -9.57 -0.31 4.52
N SER A 27 -10.30 -1.26 3.92
CA SER A 27 -10.11 -2.70 4.18
C SER A 27 -8.67 -3.16 3.91
N LEU A 28 -8.05 -2.68 2.82
CA LEU A 28 -6.66 -3.01 2.49
C LEU A 28 -5.68 -2.41 3.50
N LYS A 29 -5.83 -1.13 3.86
CA LYS A 29 -4.99 -0.48 4.87
C LYS A 29 -5.08 -1.14 6.24
N ASP A 30 -6.30 -1.47 6.68
CA ASP A 30 -6.52 -2.10 7.99
C ASP A 30 -5.82 -3.47 8.05
N ARG A 31 -5.97 -4.31 7.02
CA ARG A 31 -5.26 -5.60 6.93
C ARG A 31 -3.74 -5.45 6.84
N ILE A 32 -3.23 -4.41 6.19
CA ILE A 32 -1.80 -4.11 6.15
C ILE A 32 -1.29 -3.80 7.58
N ARG A 33 -1.98 -2.94 8.32
CA ARG A 33 -1.61 -2.57 9.70
C ARG A 33 -1.67 -3.76 10.66
N GLU A 34 -2.64 -4.64 10.49
CA GLU A 34 -2.78 -5.84 11.32
C GLU A 34 -1.65 -6.85 11.08
N ARG A 35 -1.20 -7.00 9.82
CA ARG A 35 -0.24 -8.04 9.44
C ARG A 35 1.22 -7.56 9.48
N PHE A 36 1.46 -6.27 9.31
CA PHE A 36 2.80 -5.71 9.15
C PHE A 36 3.01 -4.55 10.11
N ASN A 37 4.20 -4.49 10.72
CA ASN A 37 4.59 -3.36 11.57
C ASN A 37 5.01 -2.15 10.71
N VAL A 38 4.05 -1.55 10.00
CA VAL A 38 4.27 -0.40 9.10
C VAL A 38 3.20 0.66 9.28
N SER A 39 3.56 1.91 9.04
CA SER A 39 2.58 2.98 8.82
C SER A 39 2.10 2.93 7.37
N VAL A 40 0.80 3.08 7.13
CA VAL A 40 0.19 3.05 5.79
C VAL A 40 -0.86 4.15 5.62
N ALA A 41 -0.86 4.80 4.46
CA ALA A 41 -1.80 5.85 4.10
C ALA A 41 -2.16 5.80 2.60
N GLU A 42 -3.28 6.43 2.25
CA GLU A 42 -3.58 6.75 0.85
C GLU A 42 -3.04 8.14 0.55
N THR A 43 -2.12 8.25 -0.38
CA THR A 43 -1.32 9.48 -0.60
C THR A 43 -1.68 10.23 -1.88
N ALA A 44 -2.36 9.61 -2.84
CA ALA A 44 -2.82 10.28 -4.06
C ALA A 44 -4.14 9.72 -4.61
N TYR A 45 -4.73 10.47 -5.55
CA TYR A 45 -5.96 10.16 -6.28
C TYR A 45 -7.24 10.13 -5.43
N GLN A 46 -7.30 10.84 -4.30
CA GLN A 46 -8.41 10.78 -3.33
C GLN A 46 -9.79 11.07 -3.95
N ASP A 47 -9.85 11.91 -4.98
CA ASP A 47 -11.08 12.29 -5.70
C ASP A 47 -11.35 11.44 -6.97
N VAL A 48 -10.52 10.43 -7.24
CA VAL A 48 -10.70 9.48 -8.36
C VAL A 48 -11.02 8.10 -7.79
N TRP A 49 -12.19 7.53 -8.08
CA TRP A 49 -12.59 6.25 -7.50
C TRP A 49 -11.95 5.02 -8.15
N THR A 50 -11.49 5.14 -9.40
CA THR A 50 -10.82 4.04 -10.15
C THR A 50 -9.32 3.97 -9.90
N ARG A 51 -8.75 4.89 -9.11
CA ARG A 51 -7.32 4.97 -8.83
C ARG A 51 -7.08 5.16 -7.34
N ALA A 52 -5.97 4.67 -6.83
CA ALA A 52 -5.48 5.01 -5.49
C ALA A 52 -3.96 4.94 -5.51
N GLN A 53 -3.30 5.72 -4.65
CA GLN A 53 -1.92 5.46 -4.30
C GLN A 53 -1.86 5.09 -2.83
N LEU A 54 -1.35 3.91 -2.52
CA LEU A 54 -1.07 3.49 -1.15
C LEU A 54 0.42 3.64 -0.88
N SER A 55 0.76 4.35 0.19
CA SER A 55 2.14 4.49 0.63
C SER A 55 2.33 3.93 2.01
N VAL A 56 3.48 3.30 2.23
CA VAL A 56 3.92 2.79 3.52
C VAL A 56 5.23 3.43 3.94
N ALA A 57 5.43 3.51 5.26
CA ALA A 57 6.71 3.83 5.88
C ALA A 57 6.99 2.83 7.01
N LEU A 58 8.24 2.41 7.12
CA LEU A 58 8.69 1.49 8.16
C LEU A 58 10.07 1.88 8.71
N VAL A 59 10.32 1.46 9.94
CA VAL A 59 11.60 1.61 10.62
C VAL A 59 12.13 0.22 10.95
N THR A 60 13.40 -0.03 10.65
CA THR A 60 14.07 -1.30 10.94
C THR A 60 15.40 -1.08 11.68
N THR A 61 15.84 -2.11 12.39
CA THR A 61 17.14 -2.18 13.08
C THR A 61 18.06 -3.17 12.38
N ASP A 62 19.35 -3.17 12.72
CA ASP A 62 20.34 -4.08 12.15
C ASP A 62 19.92 -5.54 12.36
N GLY A 63 19.40 -6.17 11.29
CA GLY A 63 18.92 -7.56 11.28
C GLY A 63 17.68 -7.78 10.40
N ALA A 64 16.78 -6.80 10.30
CA ALA A 64 15.60 -6.90 9.44
C ALA A 64 15.79 -6.06 8.18
N SER A 65 15.90 -6.71 7.01
CA SER A 65 15.99 -5.98 5.74
C SER A 65 14.64 -5.32 5.41
N PRO A 66 14.59 -3.98 5.20
CA PRO A 66 13.40 -3.30 4.72
C PRO A 66 12.84 -3.92 3.44
N ASP A 67 13.73 -4.37 2.54
CA ASP A 67 13.33 -4.99 1.28
C ASP A 67 12.53 -6.27 1.48
N SER A 68 12.83 -7.04 2.53
CA SER A 68 12.07 -8.27 2.86
C SER A 68 10.64 -7.93 3.27
N VAL A 69 10.44 -6.87 4.05
CA VAL A 69 9.11 -6.41 4.46
C VAL A 69 8.35 -5.85 3.25
N ILE A 70 9.00 -5.00 2.45
CA ILE A 70 8.40 -4.43 1.24
C ILE A 70 8.02 -5.52 0.24
N SER A 71 8.86 -6.54 0.04
CA SER A 71 8.56 -7.67 -0.85
C SER A 71 7.36 -8.50 -0.37
N LYS A 72 7.16 -8.62 0.95
CA LYS A 72 5.97 -9.28 1.50
C LYS A 72 4.71 -8.44 1.34
N LEU A 73 4.83 -7.11 1.46
CA LEU A 73 3.73 -6.17 1.21
C LEU A 73 3.31 -6.20 -0.26
N ASP A 74 4.28 -6.21 -1.18
CA ASP A 74 4.05 -6.28 -2.62
C ASP A 74 3.20 -7.50 -2.99
N ARG A 75 3.66 -8.70 -2.60
CA ARG A 75 2.89 -9.95 -2.78
C ARG A 75 1.53 -9.93 -2.09
N PHE A 76 1.41 -9.24 -0.96
CA PHE A 76 0.14 -9.12 -0.25
C PHE A 76 -0.87 -8.27 -1.02
N ILE A 77 -0.42 -7.17 -1.63
CA ILE A 77 -1.25 -6.29 -2.44
C ILE A 77 -1.58 -6.96 -3.77
N GLU A 78 -0.64 -7.67 -4.40
CA GLU A 78 -0.89 -8.47 -5.60
C GLU A 78 -2.00 -9.52 -5.39
N GLY A 79 -2.13 -10.06 -4.17
CA GLY A 79 -3.18 -11.02 -3.81
C GLY A 79 -4.57 -10.41 -3.59
N GLU A 80 -4.72 -9.08 -3.63
CA GLU A 80 -6.01 -8.41 -3.47
C GLU A 80 -6.70 -8.24 -4.83
N HIS A 81 -7.64 -9.14 -5.14
CA HIS A 81 -8.39 -9.16 -6.40
C HIS A 81 -9.12 -7.86 -6.78
N ARG A 82 -9.45 -7.00 -5.80
CA ARG A 82 -10.15 -5.73 -6.04
C ARG A 82 -9.23 -4.61 -6.55
N VAL A 83 -7.92 -4.81 -6.52
CA VAL A 83 -6.94 -3.81 -6.94
C VAL A 83 -5.93 -4.41 -7.94
N VAL A 84 -5.41 -3.58 -8.82
CA VAL A 84 -4.34 -3.94 -9.75
C VAL A 84 -3.19 -2.97 -9.57
N ILE A 85 -1.97 -3.47 -9.38
CA ILE A 85 -0.78 -2.64 -9.27
C ILE A 85 -0.41 -2.11 -10.67
N LEU A 86 -0.23 -0.80 -10.77
CA LEU A 86 0.19 -0.11 -12.00
C LEU A 86 1.67 0.21 -11.98
N SER A 87 2.18 0.71 -10.85
CA SER A 87 3.60 0.97 -10.63
C SER A 87 3.94 0.89 -9.14
N VAL A 88 5.24 0.71 -8.86
CA VAL A 88 5.78 0.64 -7.50
C VAL A 88 7.00 1.54 -7.41
N ASP A 89 6.96 2.48 -6.47
CA ASP A 89 8.01 3.45 -6.24
C ASP A 89 8.61 3.24 -4.85
N LYS A 90 9.90 2.88 -4.80
CA LYS A 90 10.62 2.64 -3.53
C LYS A 90 11.42 3.87 -3.16
N VAL A 91 11.23 4.35 -1.93
CA VAL A 91 11.98 5.50 -1.39
C VAL A 91 12.78 5.05 -0.19
N ARG A 92 14.10 5.23 -0.23
CA ARG A 92 14.99 5.05 0.93
C ARG A 92 15.33 6.42 1.48
N TYR A 93 15.16 6.59 2.79
CA TYR A 93 15.50 7.82 3.51
C TYR A 93 16.80 7.63 4.28
#